data_AF-A0A7S0Q3C2-F1
#
_entry.id   AF-A0A7S0Q3C2-F1
#
_cell.length_a   1.000
_cell.length_b   1.000
_cell.length_c   1.000
_cell.angle_alpha   90.00
_cell.angle_beta   90.00
_cell.angle_gamma   90.00
#
_symmetry.space_group_name_H-M   'P 1'
#
loop_
_entity.id
_entity.type
_entity.pdbx_description
1 polymer ?
#
loop_
_entity_poly.entity_id
_entity_poly.type
_entity_poly.pdbx_seq_one_letter_code
_entity_poly.pdbx_strand_id
1 'polypeptide(L)'
;PRCSPQEEMVSRLGLVSGHDLAQTVRSEYPRWLNYVVYVMMEVAVIGADIQEVVGSAIALNLLTNGYVPVVAGCIITALDTFTFLAVQYLGVRYLEAFICVLIGTMAVCFFINWGQSNTDPVALATGWLLPTVPSYALMQAVSAIGAVIMPHNLYLHSGLVLSRKINRECKHKVYDAICYARIESAGALLFAFFINLAVVAVNSNKFYSSDCAVLEQGPFACMSVEAFTESKLEVGRDGMG
;
A
#
# COMPACT_ATOMS: atom_id res chain seq x y z
N PRO A 1 20.01 10.39 10.28
CA PRO A 1 19.13 9.98 9.16
C PRO A 1 18.75 8.49 9.29
N ARG A 2 17.75 8.21 10.12
CA ARG A 2 17.21 6.86 10.37
C ARG A 2 15.87 6.78 9.62
N CYS A 3 15.77 5.93 8.60
CA CYS A 3 14.51 5.61 7.94
C CYS A 3 14.41 4.07 7.78
N SER A 4 13.20 3.56 8.04
CA SER A 4 12.68 2.17 7.95
C SER A 4 13.68 1.01 8.10
N PRO A 5 13.80 0.40 9.30
CA PRO A 5 14.75 -0.71 9.53
C PRO A 5 14.40 -2.03 8.81
N GLN A 6 13.14 -2.28 8.47
CA GLN A 6 12.67 -3.62 8.09
C GLN A 6 13.11 -4.03 6.66
N GLU A 7 12.84 -3.21 5.65
CA GLU A 7 13.22 -3.55 4.26
C GLU A 7 14.73 -3.58 4.06
N GLU A 8 15.47 -2.69 4.74
CA GLU A 8 16.94 -2.65 4.69
C GLU A 8 17.55 -3.92 5.30
N MET A 9 17.03 -4.41 6.43
CA MET A 9 17.51 -5.64 7.07
C MET A 9 17.31 -6.86 6.16
N VAL A 10 16.15 -6.94 5.51
CA VAL A 10 15.76 -8.06 4.66
C VAL A 10 16.56 -8.08 3.36
N SER A 11 16.75 -6.92 2.72
CA SER A 11 17.60 -6.78 1.54
C SER A 11 19.08 -7.11 1.84
N ARG A 12 19.61 -6.63 2.98
CA ARG A 12 20.98 -6.97 3.43
C ARG A 12 21.13 -8.45 3.76
N LEU A 13 20.12 -9.09 4.35
CA LEU A 13 20.14 -10.52 4.66
C LEU A 13 20.21 -11.35 3.38
N GLY A 14 19.36 -11.07 2.39
CA GLY A 14 19.37 -11.77 1.10
C GLY A 14 20.68 -11.58 0.31
N LEU A 15 21.23 -10.36 0.32
CA LEU A 15 22.50 -10.04 -0.36
C LEU A 15 23.74 -10.65 0.29
N VAL A 16 23.77 -10.75 1.63
CA VAL A 16 24.92 -11.29 2.38
C VAL A 16 24.82 -12.81 2.57
N SER A 17 23.62 -13.34 2.82
CA SER A 17 23.39 -14.77 3.04
C SER A 17 23.22 -15.56 1.74
N GLY A 18 22.85 -14.91 0.63
CA GLY A 18 22.61 -15.58 -0.66
C GLY A 18 21.41 -16.55 -0.67
N HIS A 19 20.60 -16.54 0.40
CA HIS A 19 19.38 -17.31 0.59
C HIS A 19 18.19 -16.37 0.74
N ASP A 20 17.02 -16.82 0.31
CA ASP A 20 15.76 -16.11 0.54
C ASP A 20 15.38 -16.13 2.04
N LEU A 21 14.62 -15.13 2.51
CA LEU A 21 14.20 -15.04 3.91
C LEU A 21 13.46 -16.31 4.37
N ALA A 22 12.65 -16.91 3.48
CA ALA A 22 11.97 -18.17 3.78
C ALA A 22 12.96 -19.34 3.95
N GLN A 23 14.09 -19.33 3.24
CA GLN A 23 15.14 -20.35 3.34
C GLN A 23 15.94 -20.19 4.64
N THR A 24 16.25 -18.96 5.06
CA THR A 24 16.94 -18.69 6.33
C THR A 24 16.07 -19.02 7.53
N VAL A 25 14.78 -18.64 7.49
CA VAL A 25 13.80 -19.04 8.53
C VAL A 25 13.72 -20.58 8.58
N ARG A 26 13.65 -21.25 7.42
CA ARG A 26 13.60 -22.71 7.38
C ARG A 26 14.86 -23.40 7.93
N SER A 27 16.03 -22.80 7.80
CA SER A 27 17.30 -23.36 8.30
C SER A 27 17.51 -23.14 9.80
N GLU A 28 17.04 -22.02 10.35
CA GLU A 28 17.24 -21.65 11.76
C GLU A 28 16.13 -22.20 12.67
N TYR A 29 14.90 -22.37 12.17
CA TYR A 29 13.76 -22.76 13.00
C TYR A 29 13.40 -24.26 12.92
N PRO A 30 12.90 -24.84 14.03
CA PRO A 30 12.45 -26.22 14.07
C PRO A 30 11.24 -26.43 13.15
N ARG A 31 11.10 -27.65 12.61
CA ARG A 31 10.10 -27.99 11.57
C ARG A 31 8.66 -27.59 11.91
N TRP A 32 8.25 -27.65 13.18
CA TRP A 32 6.90 -27.28 13.60
C TRP A 32 6.60 -25.79 13.40
N LEU A 33 7.57 -24.91 13.71
CA LEU A 33 7.39 -23.46 13.59
C LEU A 33 7.37 -23.04 12.11
N ASN A 34 8.13 -23.72 11.26
CA ASN A 34 8.10 -23.47 9.82
C ASN A 34 6.72 -23.73 9.22
N TYR A 35 6.01 -24.78 9.66
CA TYR A 35 4.62 -25.00 9.22
C TYR A 35 3.67 -23.91 9.71
N VAL A 36 3.83 -23.43 10.95
CA VAL A 36 3.00 -22.34 11.48
C VAL A 36 3.21 -21.04 10.70
N VAL A 37 4.46 -20.65 10.46
CA VAL A 37 4.81 -19.44 9.68
C VAL A 37 4.33 -19.57 8.25
N TYR A 38 4.45 -20.76 7.64
CA TYR A 38 3.94 -21.03 6.31
C TYR A 38 2.41 -20.84 6.22
N VAL A 39 1.64 -21.42 7.14
CA VAL A 39 0.17 -21.25 7.16
C VAL A 39 -0.22 -19.78 7.38
N MET A 40 0.44 -19.09 8.31
CA MET A 40 0.20 -17.66 8.55
C MET A 40 0.46 -16.81 7.30
N MET A 41 1.54 -17.11 6.57
CA MET A 41 1.89 -16.42 5.33
C MET A 41 0.86 -16.70 4.23
N GLU A 42 0.42 -17.95 4.06
CA GLU A 42 -0.59 -18.33 3.08
C GLU A 42 -1.92 -17.58 3.34
N VAL A 43 -2.35 -17.52 4.60
CA VAL A 43 -3.54 -16.78 5.02
C VAL A 43 -3.39 -15.28 4.75
N ALA A 44 -2.21 -14.69 5.00
CA ALA A 44 -1.95 -13.29 4.73
C ALA A 44 -1.99 -12.96 3.23
N VAL A 45 -1.50 -13.86 2.36
CA VAL A 45 -1.55 -13.70 0.91
C VAL A 45 -3.01 -13.79 0.41
N ILE A 46 -3.77 -14.78 0.88
CA ILE A 46 -5.20 -14.92 0.54
C ILE A 46 -5.99 -13.68 0.99
N GLY A 47 -5.71 -13.16 2.18
CA GLY A 47 -6.36 -11.95 2.69
C GLY A 47 -6.08 -10.71 1.83
N ALA A 48 -4.84 -10.54 1.37
CA ALA A 48 -4.46 -9.44 0.50
C ALA A 48 -5.14 -9.53 -0.88
N ASP A 49 -5.18 -10.74 -1.46
CA ASP A 49 -5.86 -11.00 -2.75
C ASP A 49 -7.37 -10.70 -2.67
N ILE A 50 -8.03 -11.11 -1.58
CA ILE A 50 -9.45 -10.77 -1.34
C ILE A 50 -9.64 -9.25 -1.26
N GLN A 51 -8.75 -8.54 -0.56
CA GLN A 51 -8.84 -7.08 -0.44
C GLN A 51 -8.67 -6.38 -1.80
N GLU A 52 -7.76 -6.88 -2.65
CA GLU A 52 -7.52 -6.35 -4.00
C GLU A 52 -8.72 -6.55 -4.93
N VAL A 53 -9.31 -7.76 -4.93
CA VAL A 53 -10.50 -8.10 -5.72
C VAL A 53 -11.71 -7.26 -5.29
N VAL A 54 -11.95 -7.14 -3.98
CA VAL A 54 -13.09 -6.37 -3.45
C VAL A 54 -12.90 -4.88 -3.73
N GLY A 55 -11.69 -4.34 -3.54
CA GLY A 55 -11.40 -2.93 -3.82
C GLY A 55 -11.62 -2.57 -5.29
N SER A 56 -11.14 -3.41 -6.19
CA SER A 56 -11.28 -3.22 -7.64
C SER A 56 -12.74 -3.36 -8.11
N ALA A 57 -13.50 -4.32 -7.55
CA ALA A 57 -14.92 -4.48 -7.87
C ALA A 57 -15.76 -3.27 -7.42
N ILE A 58 -15.46 -2.70 -6.25
CA ILE A 58 -16.12 -1.47 -5.77
C ILE A 58 -15.72 -0.27 -6.63
N ALA A 59 -14.44 -0.15 -6.97
CA ALA A 59 -13.95 0.93 -7.84
C ALA A 59 -14.63 0.90 -9.22
N LEU A 60 -14.78 -0.28 -9.83
CA LEU A 60 -15.50 -0.46 -11.09
C LEU A 60 -16.99 -0.11 -10.98
N ASN A 61 -17.63 -0.50 -9.88
CA ASN A 61 -19.02 -0.16 -9.63
C ASN A 61 -19.23 1.37 -9.54
N LEU A 62 -18.33 2.08 -8.85
CA LEU A 62 -18.36 3.53 -8.72
C LEU A 62 -18.05 4.23 -10.05
N LEU A 63 -17.03 3.77 -10.80
CA LEU A 63 -16.63 4.37 -12.07
C LEU A 63 -17.70 4.23 -13.15
N THR A 64 -18.44 3.12 -13.14
CA THR A 64 -19.55 2.86 -14.07
C THR A 64 -20.88 3.42 -13.58
N ASN A 65 -20.88 4.20 -12.49
CA ASN A 65 -22.05 4.81 -11.89
C ASN A 65 -23.19 3.79 -11.64
N GLY A 66 -22.80 2.58 -11.20
CA GLY A 66 -23.70 1.48 -10.89
C GLY A 66 -24.11 0.57 -12.07
N TYR A 67 -23.62 0.80 -13.30
CA TYR A 67 -23.94 -0.08 -14.44
C TYR A 67 -23.38 -1.49 -14.30
N VAL A 68 -22.19 -1.63 -13.70
CA VAL A 68 -21.57 -2.94 -13.49
C VAL A 68 -21.81 -3.37 -12.03
N PRO A 69 -22.56 -4.47 -11.79
CA PRO A 69 -22.74 -4.97 -10.44
C PRO A 69 -21.41 -5.51 -9.88
N VAL A 70 -21.24 -5.45 -8.56
CA VAL A 70 -20.02 -5.91 -7.87
C VAL A 70 -19.62 -7.34 -8.27
N VAL A 71 -20.61 -8.23 -8.46
CA VAL A 71 -20.38 -9.61 -8.92
C VAL A 71 -19.71 -9.66 -10.30
N ALA A 72 -20.11 -8.79 -11.23
CA ALA A 72 -19.47 -8.68 -12.53
C ALA A 72 -18.08 -8.04 -12.41
N GLY A 73 -17.91 -7.08 -11.50
CA GLY A 73 -16.61 -6.53 -11.13
C GLY A 73 -15.61 -7.61 -10.70
N CYS A 74 -16.03 -8.55 -9.84
CA CYS A 74 -15.18 -9.66 -9.40
C CYS A 74 -14.77 -10.62 -10.54
N ILE A 75 -15.61 -10.79 -11.57
CA ILE A 75 -15.26 -11.61 -12.74
C ILE A 75 -14.22 -10.89 -13.60
N ILE A 76 -14.36 -9.57 -13.75
CA ILE A 76 -13.39 -8.73 -14.49
C ILE A 76 -12.03 -8.76 -13.81
N THR A 77 -11.97 -8.66 -12.47
CA THR A 77 -10.71 -8.75 -11.72
C THR A 77 -10.06 -10.13 -11.86
N ALA A 78 -10.86 -11.20 -11.91
CA ALA A 78 -10.32 -12.53 -12.21
C ALA A 78 -9.68 -12.57 -13.61
N LEU A 79 -10.26 -11.92 -14.62
CA LEU A 79 -9.65 -11.80 -15.94
C LEU A 79 -8.39 -10.93 -15.93
N ASP A 80 -8.33 -9.89 -15.09
CA ASP A 80 -7.16 -9.04 -14.97
C ASP A 80 -5.92 -9.81 -14.47
N THR A 81 -6.09 -10.77 -13.55
CA THR A 81 -4.98 -11.65 -13.13
C THR A 81 -4.39 -12.45 -14.30
N PHE A 82 -5.20 -12.87 -15.26
CA PHE A 82 -4.72 -13.53 -16.49
C PHE A 82 -3.99 -12.54 -17.41
N THR A 83 -4.48 -11.31 -17.54
CA THR A 83 -3.79 -10.24 -18.28
C THR A 83 -2.42 -9.96 -17.66
N PHE A 84 -2.35 -9.85 -16.33
CA PHE A 84 -1.09 -9.65 -15.61
C PHE A 84 -0.10 -10.80 -15.88
N LEU A 85 -0.57 -12.05 -15.84
CA LEU A 85 0.24 -13.22 -16.16
C LEU A 85 0.75 -13.20 -17.61
N ALA A 86 -0.08 -12.75 -18.56
CA ALA A 86 0.31 -12.60 -19.96
C ALA A 86 1.39 -11.51 -20.15
N VAL A 87 1.27 -10.38 -19.44
CA VAL A 87 2.28 -9.31 -19.44
C VAL A 87 3.60 -9.79 -18.81
N GLN A 88 3.53 -10.58 -17.74
CA GLN A 88 4.71 -11.20 -17.14
C GLN A 88 5.46 -12.10 -18.13
N TYR A 89 4.73 -12.85 -18.97
CA TYR A 89 5.32 -13.68 -20.02
C TYR A 89 6.04 -12.86 -21.11
N LEU A 90 5.56 -11.65 -21.41
CA LEU A 90 6.18 -10.74 -22.39
C LEU A 90 7.50 -10.13 -21.90
N GLY A 91 7.72 -10.06 -20.58
CA GLY A 91 9.01 -9.76 -19.98
C GLY A 91 8.95 -8.74 -18.83
N VAL A 92 9.90 -8.87 -17.91
CA VAL A 92 9.98 -8.09 -16.65
C VAL A 92 9.97 -6.58 -16.88
N ARG A 93 10.59 -6.09 -17.96
CA ARG A 93 10.65 -4.64 -18.25
C ARG A 93 9.28 -4.04 -18.57
N TYR A 94 8.39 -4.78 -19.24
CA TYR A 94 7.04 -4.30 -19.56
C TYR A 94 6.16 -4.29 -18.30
N LEU A 95 6.32 -5.31 -17.46
CA LEU A 95 5.62 -5.41 -16.18
C LEU A 95 6.02 -4.28 -15.23
N GLU A 96 7.32 -3.96 -15.14
CA GLU A 96 7.82 -2.83 -14.34
C GLU A 96 7.25 -1.49 -14.83
N ALA A 97 7.25 -1.25 -16.15
CA ALA A 97 6.68 -0.03 -16.71
C ALA A 97 5.17 0.08 -16.44
N PHE A 98 4.42 -1.03 -16.56
CA PHE A 98 2.99 -1.08 -16.30
C PHE A 98 2.66 -0.72 -14.83
N ILE A 99 3.38 -1.30 -13.88
CA ILE A 99 3.23 -0.99 -12.45
C ILE A 99 3.58 0.47 -12.15
N CYS A 100 4.66 0.98 -12.73
CA CYS A 100 5.04 2.40 -12.58
C CYS A 100 3.96 3.35 -13.10
N VAL A 101 3.29 3.03 -14.20
CA VAL A 101 2.17 3.83 -14.72
C VAL A 101 0.99 3.79 -13.75
N LEU A 102 0.60 2.61 -13.25
CA LEU A 102 -0.50 2.47 -12.29
C LEU A 102 -0.27 3.29 -11.01
N ILE A 103 0.91 3.12 -10.40
CA ILE A 103 1.30 3.86 -9.19
C ILE A 103 1.36 5.37 -9.49
N GLY A 104 1.90 5.75 -10.65
CA GLY A 104 1.95 7.13 -11.11
C GLY A 104 0.57 7.77 -11.23
N THR A 105 -0.40 7.07 -11.85
CA THR A 105 -1.78 7.54 -11.98
C THR A 105 -2.46 7.70 -10.62
N MET A 106 -2.30 6.74 -9.70
CA MET A 106 -2.82 6.87 -8.33
C MET A 106 -2.24 8.08 -7.61
N ALA A 107 -0.91 8.25 -7.69
CA ALA A 107 -0.24 9.38 -7.05
C ALA A 107 -0.75 10.71 -7.60
N VAL A 108 -0.80 10.87 -8.93
CA VAL A 108 -1.29 12.09 -9.58
C VAL A 108 -2.72 12.42 -9.13
N CYS A 109 -3.61 11.42 -9.08
CA CYS A 109 -4.98 11.61 -8.60
C CYS A 109 -5.02 12.14 -7.16
N PHE A 110 -4.28 11.51 -6.24
CA PHE A 110 -4.25 11.96 -4.84
C PHE A 110 -3.57 13.31 -4.65
N PHE A 111 -2.52 13.62 -5.41
CA PHE A 111 -1.87 14.93 -5.37
C PHE A 111 -2.78 16.05 -5.88
N ILE A 112 -3.57 15.81 -6.93
CA ILE A 112 -4.59 16.76 -7.40
C ILE A 112 -5.66 16.98 -6.33
N ASN A 113 -6.20 15.89 -5.77
CA ASN A 113 -7.21 15.96 -4.69
C ASN A 113 -6.68 16.70 -3.46
N TRP A 114 -5.42 16.45 -3.07
CA TRP A 114 -4.77 17.19 -2.00
C TRP A 114 -4.68 18.68 -2.33
N GLY A 115 -4.23 19.04 -3.53
CA GLY A 115 -4.13 20.44 -3.96
C GLY A 115 -5.48 21.17 -3.97
N GLN A 116 -6.56 20.47 -4.32
CA GLN A 116 -7.92 21.02 -4.30
C GLN A 116 -8.55 21.06 -2.90
N SER A 117 -8.03 20.27 -1.96
CA SER A 117 -8.66 20.11 -0.65
C SER A 117 -8.60 21.33 0.26
N ASN A 118 -7.98 22.47 -0.09
CA ASN A 118 -7.84 23.65 0.80
C ASN A 118 -7.41 23.28 2.24
N THR A 119 -6.62 22.21 2.39
CA THR A 119 -6.20 21.75 3.71
C THR A 119 -5.18 22.73 4.28
N ASP A 120 -5.39 23.19 5.51
CA ASP A 120 -4.47 24.10 6.19
C ASP A 120 -3.10 23.41 6.37
N PRO A 121 -2.05 23.83 5.63
CA PRO A 121 -0.74 23.17 5.70
C PRO A 121 -0.10 23.37 7.08
N VAL A 122 -0.52 24.39 7.84
CA VAL A 122 -0.01 24.66 9.19
C VAL A 122 -0.55 23.65 10.19
N ALA A 123 -1.82 23.25 10.07
CA ALA A 123 -2.42 22.19 10.89
C ALA A 123 -1.76 20.82 10.62
N LEU A 124 -1.42 20.52 9.36
CA LEU A 124 -0.69 19.31 9.00
C LEU A 124 0.75 19.32 9.53
N ALA A 125 1.46 20.43 9.39
CA ALA A 125 2.83 20.57 9.87
C ALA A 125 2.92 20.47 11.41
N THR A 126 1.93 21.03 12.13
CA THR A 126 1.85 20.94 13.60
C THR A 126 1.51 19.53 14.06
N GLY A 127 0.61 18.82 13.38
CA GLY A 127 0.32 17.40 13.64
C GLY A 127 1.51 16.48 13.36
N TRP A 128 2.36 16.82 12.39
CA TRP A 128 3.60 16.08 12.11
C TRP A 128 4.69 16.31 13.17
N LEU A 129 4.78 17.53 13.71
CA LEU A 129 5.76 17.92 14.73
C LEU A 129 5.39 17.48 16.15
N LEU A 130 4.09 17.44 16.49
CA LEU A 130 3.59 16.93 17.77
C LEU A 130 2.54 15.82 17.53
N PRO A 131 2.96 14.54 17.45
CA PRO A 131 2.03 13.43 17.36
C PRO A 131 1.31 13.25 18.69
N THR A 132 0.14 13.87 18.82
CA THR A 132 -0.79 13.62 19.92
C THR A 132 -1.84 12.66 19.41
N VAL A 133 -1.78 11.40 19.86
CA VAL A 133 -2.76 10.38 19.48
C VAL A 133 -3.79 10.30 20.60
N PRO A 134 -5.01 10.82 20.42
CA PRO A 134 -6.06 10.66 21.40
C PRO A 134 -6.46 9.19 21.52
N SER A 135 -6.99 8.78 22.68
CA SER A 135 -7.30 7.38 22.99
C SER A 135 -8.23 6.71 21.97
N TYR A 136 -9.15 7.46 21.36
CA TYR A 136 -10.06 6.95 20.33
C TYR A 136 -9.39 6.70 18.96
N ALA A 137 -8.29 7.39 18.65
CA ALA A 137 -7.57 7.26 17.38
C ALA A 137 -6.45 6.19 17.42
N LEU A 138 -6.16 5.63 18.60
CA LEU A 138 -5.06 4.67 18.78
C LEU A 138 -5.27 3.40 17.96
N MET A 139 -6.49 2.87 17.92
CA MET A 139 -6.81 1.67 17.14
C MET A 139 -6.62 1.92 15.62
N GLN A 140 -7.04 3.09 15.12
CA GLN A 140 -6.86 3.47 13.71
C GLN A 140 -5.38 3.68 13.36
N ALA A 141 -4.60 4.29 14.27
CA ALA A 141 -3.16 4.45 14.11
C ALA A 141 -2.46 3.09 14.05
N VAL A 142 -2.80 2.15 14.93
CA VAL A 142 -2.26 0.79 14.91
C VAL A 142 -2.66 0.04 13.65
N SER A 143 -3.91 0.17 13.17
CA SER A 143 -4.33 -0.45 11.91
C SER A 143 -3.62 0.16 10.70
N ALA A 144 -3.37 1.47 10.69
CA ALA A 144 -2.63 2.13 9.62
C ALA A 144 -1.17 1.64 9.58
N ILE A 145 -0.52 1.50 10.74
CA ILE A 145 0.83 0.92 10.83
C ILE A 145 0.82 -0.54 10.34
N GLY A 146 -0.18 -1.33 10.73
CA GLY A 146 -0.32 -2.72 10.28
C GLY A 146 -0.55 -2.85 8.77
N ALA A 147 -1.32 -1.93 8.17
CA ALA A 147 -1.55 -1.92 6.73
C ALA A 147 -0.29 -1.54 5.93
N VAL A 148 0.58 -0.69 6.48
CA VAL A 148 1.86 -0.33 5.83
C VAL A 148 2.87 -1.46 5.93
N ILE A 149 2.88 -2.21 7.02
CA ILE A 149 3.82 -3.31 7.24
C ILE A 149 3.21 -4.61 6.70
N MET A 150 3.44 -4.88 5.42
CA MET A 150 2.95 -6.07 4.75
C MET A 150 3.98 -7.21 4.86
N PRO A 151 3.75 -8.25 5.69
CA PRO A 151 4.78 -9.25 6.00
C PRO A 151 5.15 -10.08 4.77
N HIS A 152 4.21 -10.29 3.84
CA HIS A 152 4.47 -11.09 2.65
C HIS A 152 5.37 -10.38 1.63
N ASN A 153 5.33 -9.04 1.61
CA ASN A 153 6.23 -8.26 0.76
C ASN A 153 7.70 -8.40 1.18
N LEU A 154 7.97 -8.63 2.46
CA LEU A 154 9.33 -8.85 2.95
C LEU A 154 9.93 -10.15 2.36
N TYR A 155 9.13 -11.22 2.28
CA TYR A 155 9.55 -12.46 1.63
C TYR A 155 9.70 -12.29 0.11
N LEU A 156 8.75 -11.63 -0.55
CA LEU A 156 8.81 -11.40 -2.00
C LEU A 156 10.03 -10.54 -2.39
N HIS A 157 10.28 -9.46 -1.64
CA HIS A 157 11.41 -8.56 -1.89
C HIS A 157 12.77 -9.25 -1.66
N SER A 158 12.85 -10.17 -0.70
CA SER A 158 14.03 -11.03 -0.52
C SER A 158 14.33 -11.88 -1.75
N GLY A 159 13.31 -12.54 -2.29
CA GLY A 159 13.43 -13.37 -3.50
C GLY A 159 13.76 -12.56 -4.75
N LEU A 160 13.14 -11.38 -4.93
CA LEU A 160 13.39 -10.49 -6.07
C LEU A 160 14.83 -9.96 -6.09
N VAL A 161 15.35 -9.52 -4.93
CA VAL A 161 16.73 -9.04 -4.80
C VAL A 161 17.73 -10.16 -5.13
N LEU A 162 17.43 -11.41 -4.77
CA LEU A 162 18.25 -12.58 -5.13
C LEU A 162 18.24 -12.91 -6.62
N SER A 163 17.13 -12.61 -7.33
CA SER A 163 16.99 -12.88 -8.76
C SER A 163 17.88 -11.98 -9.64
N ARG A 164 18.32 -10.83 -9.11
CA ARG A 164 19.24 -9.92 -9.81
C ARG A 164 20.61 -10.60 -9.89
N LYS A 165 21.10 -10.86 -11.11
CA LYS A 165 22.43 -11.44 -11.36
C LYS A 165 23.54 -10.48 -10.89
N ILE A 166 23.87 -10.52 -9.61
CA ILE A 166 24.99 -9.79 -9.03
C ILE A 166 26.20 -10.72 -9.07
N ASN A 167 27.29 -10.29 -9.71
CA ASN A 167 28.54 -11.05 -9.73
C ASN A 167 29.17 -10.99 -8.33
N ARG A 168 29.09 -12.11 -7.59
CA ARG A 168 29.43 -12.23 -6.17
C ARG A 168 30.94 -12.31 -5.90
N GLU A 169 31.77 -12.36 -6.94
CA GLU A 169 33.23 -12.49 -6.81
C GLU A 169 33.94 -11.19 -6.40
N CYS A 170 33.31 -10.02 -6.60
CA CYS A 170 33.87 -8.72 -6.25
C CYS A 170 33.09 -8.03 -5.12
N LYS A 171 33.67 -7.96 -3.92
CA LYS A 171 33.08 -7.29 -2.74
C LYS A 171 32.66 -5.84 -3.00
N HIS A 172 33.39 -5.11 -3.85
CA HIS A 172 33.07 -3.72 -4.20
C HIS A 172 31.76 -3.60 -4.99
N LYS A 173 31.52 -4.50 -5.96
CA LYS A 173 30.28 -4.50 -6.76
C LYS A 173 29.04 -4.89 -5.95
N VAL A 174 29.23 -5.70 -4.90
CA VAL A 174 28.16 -6.05 -3.96
C VAL A 174 27.77 -4.83 -3.11
N TYR A 175 28.76 -4.07 -2.63
CA TYR A 175 28.51 -2.83 -1.86
C TYR A 175 27.77 -1.77 -2.67
N ASP A 176 28.15 -1.56 -3.93
CA ASP A 176 27.46 -0.62 -4.82
C ASP A 176 26.02 -1.06 -5.09
N ALA A 177 25.80 -2.35 -5.36
CA ALA A 177 24.46 -2.90 -5.56
C ALA A 177 23.56 -2.72 -4.32
N ILE A 178 24.12 -2.87 -3.11
CA ILE A 178 23.40 -2.60 -1.85
C ILE A 178 23.03 -1.11 -1.75
N CYS A 179 23.95 -0.21 -2.10
CA CYS A 179 23.71 1.23 -2.02
C CYS A 179 22.61 1.67 -3.00
N TYR A 180 22.64 1.18 -4.24
CA TYR A 180 21.59 1.46 -5.23
C TYR A 180 20.24 0.92 -4.80
N ALA A 181 20.17 -0.35 -4.36
CA ALA A 181 18.94 -0.94 -3.87
C ALA A 181 18.40 -0.17 -2.65
N ARG A 182 19.28 0.33 -1.77
CA ARG A 182 18.88 1.15 -0.62
C ARG A 182 18.24 2.47 -1.05
N ILE A 183 18.83 3.17 -2.01
CA ILE A 183 18.30 4.45 -2.50
C ILE A 183 16.97 4.22 -3.22
N GLU A 184 16.86 3.16 -4.01
CA GLU A 184 15.65 2.76 -4.72
C GLU A 184 14.49 2.47 -3.74
N SER A 185 14.70 1.58 -2.77
CA SER A 185 13.68 1.27 -1.74
C SER A 185 13.36 2.49 -0.88
N ALA A 186 14.37 3.29 -0.49
CA ALA A 186 14.13 4.51 0.29
C ALA A 186 13.32 5.55 -0.48
N GLY A 187 13.56 5.70 -1.78
CA GLY A 187 12.77 6.56 -2.67
C GLY A 187 11.32 6.09 -2.76
N ALA A 188 11.10 4.79 -2.97
CA ALA A 188 9.76 4.21 -3.02
C ALA A 188 8.98 4.37 -1.71
N LEU A 189 9.63 4.13 -0.56
CA LEU A 189 9.05 4.33 0.77
C LEU A 189 8.70 5.79 1.05
N LEU A 190 9.59 6.74 0.71
CA LEU A 190 9.31 8.16 0.85
C LEU A 190 8.10 8.57 -0.01
N PHE A 191 8.03 8.07 -1.23
CA PHE A 191 6.91 8.34 -2.12
C PHE A 191 5.60 7.76 -1.57
N ALA A 192 5.61 6.51 -1.10
CA ALA A 192 4.46 5.88 -0.46
C ALA A 192 4.03 6.62 0.82
N PHE A 193 4.98 7.14 1.60
CA PHE A 193 4.68 7.98 2.76
C PHE A 193 3.92 9.25 2.36
N PHE A 194 4.34 9.94 1.30
CA PHE A 194 3.63 11.13 0.81
C PHE A 194 2.23 10.80 0.29
N ILE A 195 2.04 9.67 -0.39
CA ILE A 195 0.71 9.22 -0.82
C ILE A 195 -0.17 8.92 0.39
N ASN A 196 0.33 8.18 1.38
CA ASN A 196 -0.43 7.86 2.59
C ASN A 196 -0.80 9.12 3.38
N LEU A 197 0.15 10.06 3.49
CA LEU A 197 -0.12 11.37 4.05
C LEU A 197 -1.23 12.05 3.23
N ALA A 198 -1.12 12.03 1.89
CA ALA A 198 -2.07 12.62 0.97
C ALA A 198 -3.51 12.15 1.21
N VAL A 199 -3.67 10.83 1.26
CA VAL A 199 -4.94 10.16 1.51
C VAL A 199 -5.50 10.55 2.87
N VAL A 200 -4.69 10.56 3.93
CA VAL A 200 -5.16 10.87 5.29
C VAL A 200 -5.66 12.31 5.39
N ALA A 201 -4.99 13.30 4.79
CA ALA A 201 -5.47 14.68 4.92
C ALA A 201 -6.68 14.99 4.04
N VAL A 202 -6.77 14.40 2.84
CA VAL A 202 -8.00 14.54 2.02
C VAL A 202 -9.19 13.93 2.78
N ASN A 203 -8.98 12.77 3.40
CA ASN A 203 -10.02 12.11 4.19
C ASN A 203 -10.37 12.88 5.47
N SER A 204 -9.40 13.49 6.15
CA SER A 204 -9.71 14.29 7.33
C SER A 204 -10.53 15.52 6.96
N ASN A 205 -10.24 16.20 5.85
CA ASN A 205 -11.02 17.39 5.50
C ASN A 205 -12.45 17.06 5.02
N LYS A 206 -12.64 15.95 4.32
CA LYS A 206 -13.96 15.57 3.78
C LYS A 206 -14.82 14.71 4.71
N PHE A 207 -14.22 13.94 5.63
CA PHE A 207 -14.93 12.95 6.44
C PHE A 207 -14.73 13.08 7.95
N TYR A 208 -14.02 14.11 8.45
CA TYR A 208 -13.85 14.30 9.89
C TYR A 208 -14.92 15.25 10.47
N SER A 209 -15.61 14.80 11.51
CA SER A 209 -16.47 15.65 12.35
C SER A 209 -16.21 15.35 13.82
N SER A 210 -16.04 16.41 14.63
CA SER A 210 -15.73 16.32 16.06
C SER A 210 -16.81 15.63 16.88
N ASP A 211 -18.08 15.77 16.49
CA ASP A 211 -19.23 15.24 17.22
C ASP A 211 -19.36 13.72 17.07
N CYS A 212 -18.82 13.17 15.99
CA CYS A 212 -18.84 11.74 15.70
C CYS A 212 -17.66 10.98 16.31
N ALA A 213 -16.55 11.67 16.60
CA ALA A 213 -15.36 11.07 17.18
C ALA A 213 -15.53 10.65 18.66
N VAL A 214 -16.57 11.16 19.35
CA VAL A 214 -16.79 10.99 20.79
C VAL A 214 -17.96 10.01 21.11
N LEU A 215 -18.69 9.53 20.10
CA LEU A 215 -19.82 8.61 20.30
C LEU A 215 -19.38 7.22 20.80
N GLU A 216 -20.17 6.65 21.72
CA GLU A 216 -19.88 5.43 22.50
C GLU A 216 -19.85 4.12 21.67
N GLN A 217 -20.10 4.19 20.36
CA GLN A 217 -20.02 3.06 19.41
C GLN A 217 -18.89 3.26 18.40
N GLY A 218 -17.65 3.33 18.87
CA GLY A 218 -16.43 3.14 18.06
C GLY A 218 -16.11 4.23 17.03
N PRO A 219 -14.85 4.27 16.53
CA PRO A 219 -14.38 5.36 15.69
C PRO A 219 -14.73 5.08 14.22
N PHE A 220 -15.98 5.32 13.85
CA PHE A 220 -16.37 5.34 12.44
C PHE A 220 -16.02 6.70 11.82
N ALA A 221 -15.50 6.70 10.60
CA ALA A 221 -15.47 7.89 9.76
C ALA A 221 -16.92 8.27 9.46
N CYS A 222 -17.47 9.24 10.20
CA CYS A 222 -18.81 9.72 9.94
C CYS A 222 -18.74 10.82 8.89
N MET A 223 -19.29 10.52 7.72
CA MET A 223 -19.51 11.50 6.66
C MET A 223 -20.39 12.62 7.22
N SER A 224 -19.88 13.86 7.25
CA SER A 224 -20.72 15.00 7.64
C SER A 224 -21.87 15.13 6.64
N VAL A 225 -23.06 15.57 7.11
CA VAL A 225 -24.24 15.76 6.25
C VAL A 225 -23.95 16.74 5.11
N GLU A 226 -23.02 17.67 5.30
CA GLU A 226 -22.53 18.61 4.30
C GLU A 226 -21.73 17.91 3.18
N ALA A 227 -20.83 16.96 3.51
CA ALA A 227 -20.09 16.18 2.52
C ALA A 227 -20.98 15.22 1.70
N PHE A 228 -22.05 14.70 2.31
CA PHE A 228 -23.08 13.93 1.60
C PHE A 228 -23.90 14.81 0.63
N THR A 229 -24.07 16.09 0.97
CA THR A 229 -24.82 17.04 0.12
C THR A 229 -23.97 17.55 -1.04
N GLU A 230 -22.67 17.82 -0.83
CA GLU A 230 -21.74 18.16 -1.91
C GLU A 230 -21.55 17.01 -2.90
N SER A 231 -21.37 15.77 -2.43
CA SER A 231 -21.23 14.61 -3.32
C SER A 231 -22.50 14.35 -4.16
N LYS A 232 -23.69 14.58 -3.59
CA LYS A 232 -24.95 14.54 -4.37
C LYS A 232 -25.07 15.67 -5.39
N LEU A 233 -24.55 16.86 -5.08
CA LEU A 233 -24.56 18.01 -6.00
C LEU A 233 -23.59 17.82 -7.16
N GLU A 234 -22.43 17.19 -6.94
CA GLU A 234 -21.47 16.88 -8.01
C GLU A 234 -21.99 15.75 -8.92
N VAL A 235 -22.52 14.65 -8.35
CA VAL A 235 -23.12 13.56 -9.14
C VAL A 235 -24.39 14.02 -9.89
N GLY A 236 -25.17 14.93 -9.29
CA GLY A 236 -26.34 15.55 -9.95
C GLY A 236 -25.98 16.49 -11.10
N ARG A 237 -24.75 17.03 -11.12
CA ARG A 237 -24.27 17.91 -12.20
C ARG A 237 -23.73 17.12 -13.40
N ASP A 238 -23.14 15.95 -13.16
CA ASP A 238 -22.63 15.07 -14.22
C ASP A 238 -23.71 14.15 -14.85
N GLY A 239 -24.90 14.06 -14.23
CA GLY A 239 -26.06 13.33 -14.78
C GLY A 239 -26.98 14.14 -15.70
N MET A 240 -26.66 15.41 -15.99
CA MET A 240 -27.51 16.32 -16.77
C MET A 240 -26.78 17.04 -17.92
N GLY A 241 -25.62 16.53 -18.34
CA GLY A 241 -24.84 16.99 -19.49
C GLY A 241 -24.93 16.04 -20.68
#